data_AF-A0A970K2W2-F1
#
_entry.id   AF-A0A970K2W2-F1
#
_cell.length_a   1.000
_cell.length_b   1.000
_cell.length_c   1.000
_cell.angle_alpha   90.00
_cell.angle_beta   90.00
_cell.angle_gamma   90.00
#
_symmetry.space_group_name_H-M   'P 1'
#
loop_
_entity.id
_entity.type
_entity.pdbx_description
1 polymer ?
#
loop_
_entity_poly.entity_id
_entity_poly.type
_entity_poly.pdbx_seq_one_letter_code
_entity_poly.pdbx_strand_id
1 'polypeptide(L)'
;ELYAPDIIYSGTVWNLYDKLIDPKYSTDQRRKWAKRQVPTYPSVVLYAVVDKSAIPEDTAPIEMLVGNPDRLDESEVTAYILSIDDKTLCKEDEHTIVAIGPTFENWDITDKTEYQKKKQK
;
A
#
# COMPACT_ATOMS: atom_id res chain seq x y z
N GLU A 1 9.42 23.90 -20.62
CA GLU A 1 7.96 23.77 -20.37
C GLU A 1 7.44 22.58 -21.16
N LEU A 2 6.38 21.92 -20.68
CA LEU A 2 5.75 20.78 -21.35
C LEU A 2 4.41 21.22 -21.92
N TYR A 3 4.14 20.85 -23.17
CA TYR A 3 2.91 21.22 -23.88
C TYR A 3 2.30 19.97 -24.51
N ALA A 4 0.99 19.81 -24.37
CA ALA A 4 0.22 18.75 -25.00
C ALA A 4 -1.23 19.22 -25.18
N PRO A 5 -1.96 18.70 -26.19
CA PRO A 5 -3.40 18.93 -26.32
C PRO A 5 -4.18 18.41 -25.11
N ASP A 6 -3.76 17.27 -24.56
CA ASP A 6 -4.37 16.61 -23.41
C ASP A 6 -3.30 16.21 -22.39
N ILE A 7 -3.63 16.32 -21.10
CA ILE A 7 -2.75 15.92 -20.00
C ILE A 7 -3.52 14.98 -19.08
N ILE A 8 -2.99 13.78 -18.88
CA ILE A 8 -3.51 12.80 -17.92
C ILE A 8 -2.67 12.87 -16.65
N TYR A 9 -3.31 13.12 -15.52
CA TYR A 9 -2.67 13.13 -14.21
C TYR A 9 -3.01 11.89 -13.41
N SER A 10 -2.00 11.09 -13.06
CA SER A 10 -2.15 9.82 -12.33
C SER A 10 -1.78 9.92 -10.84
N GLY A 11 -1.64 11.13 -10.30
CA GLY A 11 -1.39 11.33 -8.86
C GLY A 11 -2.69 11.49 -8.06
N THR A 12 -2.56 11.99 -6.83
CA THR A 12 -3.71 12.09 -5.92
C THR A 12 -4.66 13.22 -6.30
N VAL A 13 -5.96 13.01 -6.12
CA VAL A 13 -6.99 14.03 -6.39
C VAL A 13 -6.73 15.33 -5.63
N TRP A 14 -6.22 15.24 -4.40
CA TRP A 14 -5.87 16.42 -3.60
C TRP A 14 -4.71 17.21 -4.20
N ASN A 15 -3.64 16.57 -4.65
CA ASN A 15 -2.53 17.29 -5.30
C ASN A 15 -2.99 17.95 -6.61
N LEU A 16 -3.83 17.27 -7.40
CA LEU A 16 -4.37 17.84 -8.63
C LEU A 16 -5.15 19.13 -8.36
N TYR A 17 -6.11 19.10 -7.44
CA TYR A 17 -6.99 20.23 -7.19
C TYR A 17 -6.32 21.30 -6.31
N ASP A 18 -5.56 20.96 -5.28
CA ASP A 18 -5.02 21.96 -4.33
C ASP A 18 -3.68 22.57 -4.76
N LYS A 19 -2.90 21.91 -5.64
CA LYS A 19 -1.54 22.38 -6.00
C LYS A 19 -1.34 22.63 -7.50
N LEU A 20 -1.91 21.78 -8.36
CA LEU A 20 -1.56 21.78 -9.80
C LEU A 20 -2.53 22.62 -10.64
N ILE A 21 -3.83 22.47 -10.45
CA ILE A 21 -4.82 23.27 -11.17
C ILE A 21 -4.95 24.63 -10.48
N ASP A 22 -4.66 25.71 -11.21
CA ASP A 22 -4.89 27.08 -10.76
C ASP A 22 -6.39 27.26 -10.38
N PRO A 23 -6.72 27.91 -9.25
CA PRO A 23 -8.09 28.25 -8.86
C PRO A 23 -8.95 28.81 -9.98
N LYS A 24 -8.41 29.62 -10.89
CA LYS A 24 -9.17 30.21 -12.00
C LYS A 24 -9.65 29.19 -13.05
N TYR A 25 -9.05 27.99 -13.10
CA TYR A 25 -9.40 26.93 -14.04
C TYR A 25 -10.23 25.80 -13.40
N SER A 26 -10.78 26.02 -12.20
CA SER A 26 -11.65 25.04 -11.52
C SER A 26 -12.74 25.73 -10.73
N THR A 27 -13.79 25.00 -10.36
CA THR A 27 -14.91 25.54 -9.58
C THR A 27 -14.75 25.22 -8.09
N ASP A 28 -15.32 26.09 -7.24
CA ASP A 28 -15.39 25.85 -5.80
C ASP A 28 -16.09 24.52 -5.46
N GLN A 29 -17.11 24.17 -6.23
CA GLN A 29 -17.82 22.90 -6.06
C GLN A 29 -16.90 21.69 -6.27
N ARG A 30 -16.08 21.70 -7.33
CA ARG A 30 -15.11 20.62 -7.60
C ARG A 30 -14.03 20.56 -6.54
N ARG A 31 -13.51 21.71 -6.10
CA ARG A 31 -12.50 21.79 -5.03
C ARG A 31 -13.04 21.27 -3.70
N LYS A 32 -14.29 21.63 -3.33
CA LYS A 32 -14.98 21.10 -2.14
C LYS A 32 -15.23 19.59 -2.26
N TRP A 33 -15.57 19.09 -3.45
CA TRP A 33 -15.69 17.66 -3.72
C TRP A 33 -14.36 16.91 -3.54
N ALA A 34 -13.24 17.46 -4.00
CA ALA A 34 -11.93 16.84 -3.83
C ALA A 34 -11.53 16.78 -2.35
N LYS A 35 -11.73 17.89 -1.61
CA LYS A 35 -11.37 17.98 -0.19
C LYS A 35 -12.15 17.04 0.73
N ARG A 36 -13.37 16.65 0.38
CA ARG A 36 -14.19 15.73 1.19
C ARG A 36 -13.90 14.24 0.94
N GLN A 37 -13.03 13.92 0.00
CA GLN A 37 -12.62 12.53 -0.21
C GLN A 37 -11.85 12.04 1.02
N VAL A 38 -12.07 10.79 1.41
CA VAL A 38 -11.38 10.15 2.53
C VAL A 38 -10.33 9.18 1.96
N PRO A 39 -9.06 9.22 2.42
CA PRO A 39 -8.06 8.24 2.03
C PRO A 39 -8.50 6.81 2.36
N THR A 40 -8.03 5.84 1.59
CA THR A 40 -8.12 4.43 1.98
C THR A 40 -7.30 4.18 3.25
N TYR A 41 -7.60 3.09 3.95
CA TYR A 41 -6.81 2.68 5.11
C TYR A 41 -5.33 2.55 4.74
N PRO A 42 -4.42 2.99 5.62
CA PRO A 42 -3.01 2.68 5.45
C PRO A 42 -2.81 1.17 5.57
N SER A 43 -1.77 0.68 4.90
CA SER A 43 -1.34 -0.73 4.99
C SER A 43 0.08 -0.79 5.50
N VAL A 44 0.37 -1.82 6.31
CA VAL A 44 1.74 -2.22 6.62
C VAL A 44 2.15 -3.27 5.59
N VAL A 45 3.35 -3.09 5.04
CA VAL A 45 3.94 -4.05 4.11
C VAL A 45 5.22 -4.59 4.72
N LEU A 46 5.26 -5.90 4.95
CA LEU A 46 6.46 -6.63 5.32
C LEU A 46 7.11 -7.20 4.06
N TYR A 47 8.39 -6.90 3.88
CA TYR A 47 9.24 -7.54 2.88
C TYR A 47 10.22 -8.44 3.59
N ALA A 48 10.26 -9.72 3.22
CA ALA A 48 11.17 -10.69 3.79
C ALA A 48 11.79 -11.59 2.72
N VAL A 49 13.01 -12.04 2.99
CA VAL A 49 13.64 -13.16 2.31
C VAL A 49 13.76 -14.27 3.35
N VAL A 50 13.31 -15.47 3.01
CA VAL A 50 13.35 -16.64 3.88
C VAL A 50 14.05 -17.79 3.18
N ASP A 51 14.60 -18.72 3.95
CA ASP A 51 15.04 -20.01 3.40
C ASP A 51 13.87 -20.70 2.72
N LYS A 52 14.13 -21.37 1.59
CA LYS A 52 13.12 -22.10 0.82
C LYS A 52 12.37 -23.13 1.67
N SER A 53 13.05 -23.76 2.62
CA SER A 53 12.46 -24.75 3.54
C SER A 53 11.44 -24.17 4.52
N ALA A 54 11.37 -22.84 4.67
CA ALA A 54 10.38 -22.17 5.50
C ALA A 54 8.98 -22.14 4.84
N ILE A 55 8.88 -22.37 3.53
CA ILE A 55 7.62 -22.37 2.77
C ILE A 55 7.27 -23.80 2.35
N PRO A 56 6.10 -24.33 2.76
CA PRO A 56 5.62 -25.64 2.30
C PRO A 56 5.52 -25.73 0.77
N GLU A 57 5.84 -26.89 0.20
CA GLU A 57 5.85 -27.10 -1.26
C GLU A 57 4.48 -26.92 -1.93
N ASP A 58 3.38 -27.06 -1.18
CA ASP A 58 2.00 -26.92 -1.62
C ASP A 58 1.43 -25.50 -1.43
N THR A 59 2.24 -24.55 -0.94
CA THR A 59 1.84 -23.15 -0.76
C THR A 59 1.54 -22.49 -2.11
N ALA A 60 0.44 -21.74 -2.22
CA ALA A 60 0.17 -20.97 -3.41
C ALA A 60 1.06 -19.70 -3.49
N PRO A 61 1.36 -19.19 -4.69
CA PRO A 61 2.10 -17.94 -4.87
C PRO A 61 1.42 -16.71 -4.24
N ILE A 62 0.10 -16.78 -4.02
CA ILE A 62 -0.69 -15.72 -3.36
C ILE A 62 -1.63 -16.39 -2.37
N GLU A 63 -1.48 -16.06 -1.10
CA GLU A 63 -2.29 -16.58 0.00
C GLU A 63 -2.99 -15.43 0.71
N MET A 64 -4.30 -15.56 0.92
CA MET A 64 -5.09 -14.59 1.69
C MET A 64 -5.46 -15.22 3.03
N LEU A 65 -4.81 -14.76 4.09
CA LEU A 65 -5.03 -15.20 5.46
C LEU A 65 -6.10 -14.30 6.09
N VAL A 66 -7.32 -14.80 6.22
CA VAL A 66 -8.46 -14.05 6.77
C VAL A 66 -8.85 -14.63 8.12
N GLY A 67 -8.74 -13.83 9.18
CA GLY A 67 -9.19 -14.21 10.53
C GLY A 67 -10.71 -14.12 10.71
N ASN A 68 -11.36 -13.14 10.06
CA ASN A 68 -12.80 -12.92 10.15
C ASN A 68 -13.41 -12.55 8.79
N PRO A 69 -14.25 -13.41 8.18
CA PRO A 69 -14.81 -13.14 6.85
C PRO A 69 -15.90 -12.05 6.85
N ASP A 70 -16.47 -11.70 8.01
CA ASP A 70 -17.60 -10.77 8.09
C ASP A 70 -17.16 -9.30 8.25
N ARG A 71 -15.89 -9.06 8.59
CA ARG A 71 -15.36 -7.71 8.88
C ARG A 71 -13.87 -7.61 8.60
N LEU A 72 -13.50 -6.51 7.95
CA LEU A 72 -12.11 -6.06 7.87
C LEU A 72 -11.53 -5.88 9.28
N ASP A 73 -10.52 -6.65 9.59
CA ASP A 73 -9.71 -6.51 10.79
C ASP A 73 -8.21 -6.51 10.46
N GLU A 74 -7.37 -6.12 11.43
CA GLU A 74 -5.90 -6.10 11.23
C GLU A 74 -5.28 -7.51 11.16
N SER A 75 -6.08 -8.57 11.31
CA SER A 75 -5.62 -9.96 11.15
C SER A 75 -5.68 -10.45 9.70
N GLU A 76 -6.31 -9.68 8.81
CA GLU A 76 -6.29 -9.94 7.37
C GLU A 76 -4.91 -9.64 6.78
N VAL A 77 -4.22 -10.69 6.34
CA VAL A 77 -2.90 -10.57 5.71
C VAL A 77 -2.92 -11.28 4.36
N THR A 78 -2.58 -10.55 3.30
CA THR A 78 -2.28 -11.17 2.01
C THR A 78 -0.78 -11.34 1.87
N ALA A 79 -0.33 -12.58 1.70
CA ALA A 79 1.06 -12.92 1.44
C ALA A 79 1.25 -13.21 -0.05
N TYR A 80 2.14 -12.45 -0.68
CA TYR A 80 2.60 -12.68 -2.04
C TYR A 80 3.98 -13.33 -1.98
N ILE A 81 4.07 -14.58 -2.42
CA ILE A 81 5.31 -15.38 -2.49
C ILE A 81 5.60 -15.66 -3.98
N LEU A 82 5.71 -14.59 -4.76
CA LEU A 82 5.80 -14.66 -6.23
C LEU A 82 7.03 -15.43 -6.72
N SER A 83 8.05 -15.58 -5.88
CA SER A 83 9.21 -16.44 -6.12
C SER A 83 8.89 -17.94 -6.23
N ILE A 84 7.67 -18.36 -5.88
CA ILE A 84 7.18 -19.71 -6.17
C ILE A 84 7.08 -19.92 -7.69
N ASP A 85 6.53 -18.95 -8.43
CA ASP A 85 6.35 -19.02 -9.88
C ASP A 85 7.53 -18.43 -10.65
N ASP A 86 8.06 -17.29 -10.20
CA ASP A 86 9.17 -16.58 -10.85
C ASP A 86 10.46 -16.73 -10.04
N LYS A 87 11.26 -17.74 -10.40
CA LYS A 87 12.55 -18.03 -9.77
C LYS A 87 13.61 -16.95 -10.00
N THR A 88 13.37 -15.93 -10.83
CA THR A 88 14.31 -14.82 -11.03
C THR A 88 14.27 -13.79 -9.89
N LEU A 89 13.26 -13.89 -9.00
CA LEU A 89 13.05 -12.95 -7.90
C LEU A 89 13.93 -13.19 -6.67
N CYS A 90 14.63 -14.33 -6.59
CA CYS A 90 15.50 -14.69 -5.46
C CYS A 90 16.55 -15.74 -5.87
N LYS A 91 17.39 -16.17 -4.92
CA LYS A 91 18.27 -17.32 -5.12
C LYS A 91 17.51 -18.64 -5.06
N GLU A 92 18.16 -19.71 -5.49
CA GLU A 92 17.58 -21.06 -5.58
C GLU A 92 17.16 -21.64 -4.22
N ASP A 93 17.83 -21.25 -3.14
CA ASP A 93 17.62 -21.67 -1.76
C ASP A 93 16.73 -20.71 -0.96
N GLU A 94 16.12 -19.71 -1.59
CA GLU A 94 15.37 -18.64 -0.95
C GLU A 94 13.93 -18.53 -1.50
N HIS A 95 13.07 -17.85 -0.72
CA HIS A 95 11.82 -17.28 -1.18
C HIS A 95 11.70 -15.81 -0.75
N THR A 96 11.15 -14.97 -1.62
CA THR A 96 10.71 -13.61 -1.28
C THR A 96 9.24 -13.61 -0.86
N ILE A 97 8.95 -12.88 0.21
CA ILE A 97 7.59 -12.68 0.75
C ILE A 97 7.29 -11.18 0.78
N VAL A 98 6.14 -10.81 0.23
CA VAL A 98 5.51 -9.51 0.47
C VAL A 98 4.20 -9.77 1.22
N ALA A 99 4.16 -9.46 2.51
CA ALA A 99 2.93 -9.59 3.31
C ALA A 99 2.32 -8.22 3.54
N ILE A 100 1.04 -8.05 3.19
CA ILE A 100 0.31 -6.79 3.28
C ILE A 100 -0.90 -7.00 4.19
N GLY A 101 -1.04 -6.14 5.20
CA GLY A 101 -2.22 -6.09 6.06
C GLY A 101 -2.66 -4.63 6.29
N PRO A 102 -3.97 -4.38 6.50
CA PRO A 102 -4.43 -3.06 6.89
C PRO A 102 -3.93 -2.74 8.30
N THR A 103 -3.79 -1.45 8.58
CA THR A 103 -3.58 -0.97 9.94
C THR A 103 -4.55 0.16 10.25
N PHE A 104 -5.17 0.09 11.42
CA PHE A 104 -6.06 1.10 11.97
C PHE A 104 -5.33 2.04 12.93
N GLU A 105 -4.05 1.76 13.20
CA GLU A 105 -3.18 2.64 13.97
C GLU A 105 -2.90 3.95 13.21
N ASN A 106 -2.72 5.02 13.97
CA ASN A 106 -2.31 6.30 13.39
C ASN A 106 -0.78 6.34 13.19
N TRP A 107 -0.33 6.17 11.96
CA TRP A 107 1.10 6.22 11.58
C TRP A 107 1.58 7.65 11.29
N ASP A 108 1.22 8.61 12.13
CA ASP A 108 1.72 9.97 12.03
C ASP A 108 3.25 10.00 12.19
N ILE A 109 3.92 10.71 11.28
CA ILE A 109 5.38 10.85 11.23
C ILE A 109 5.86 12.16 11.87
N THR A 110 4.95 13.01 12.32
CA THR A 110 5.28 14.29 12.97
C THR A 110 5.98 14.10 14.31
N ASP A 111 5.62 13.05 15.07
CA ASP A 111 6.38 12.58 16.23
C ASP A 111 7.25 11.36 15.87
N LYS A 112 8.53 11.64 15.59
CA LYS A 112 9.51 10.61 15.24
C LYS A 112 9.71 9.58 16.36
N THR A 113 9.60 9.96 17.63
CA THR A 113 9.83 9.05 18.76
C THR A 113 8.67 8.09 18.89
N GLU A 114 7.43 8.58 18.78
CA GLU A 114 6.23 7.74 18.76
C GLU A 114 6.26 6.77 17.57
N TYR A 115 6.58 7.26 16.38
CA TYR A 115 6.69 6.45 15.17
C TYR A 115 7.71 5.29 15.31
N GLN A 116 8.88 5.56 15.91
CA GLN A 116 9.89 4.50 16.14
C GLN A 116 9.43 3.48 17.18
N LYS A 117 8.71 3.90 18.22
CA LYS A 117 8.12 2.98 19.21
C LYS A 117 7.06 2.08 18.58
N LYS A 118 6.28 2.58 17.62
CA LYS A 118 5.26 1.78 16.89
C LYS A 118 5.88 0.68 16.04
N LYS A 119 7.09 0.86 15.51
CA LYS A 119 7.86 -0.22 14.85
C LYS A 119 8.41 -1.28 15.81
N GLN A 120 8.47 -0.93 17.10
CA GLN A 120 8.84 -1.75 18.27
C GLN A 120 7.90 -2.92 18.57
N LYS A 121 6.61 -2.71 18.27
CA LYS A 121 5.51 -3.62 18.58
C LYS A 121 5.40 -4.72 17.53
#